data_AF-A0A4R5A1I4-F1
#
_entry.id   AF-A0A4R5A1I4-F1
#
_cell.length_a   1.000
_cell.length_b   1.000
_cell.length_c   1.000
_cell.angle_alpha   90.00
_cell.angle_beta   90.00
_cell.angle_gamma   90.00
#
_symmetry.space_group_name_H-M   'P 1'
#
loop_
_entity.id
_entity.type
_entity.pdbx_description
1 polymer ?
#
loop_
_entity_poly.entity_id
_entity_poly.type
_entity_poly.pdbx_seq_one_letter_code
_entity_poly.pdbx_strand_id
1 'polypeptide(L)'
;MVDITLLDYELYILYTMRDAPLEHVDDALRRAGVDSARLAHSYCLVDQENFAVRPTAFEEKTRILGPPVAEGVREIHGRTCPVRSFRLPLWQEFLLDIYGNPDGRVWDERFSRAPEHTAPDVSEPADLRPWSVIKEEVEARFGRLEEEELWPPYESSTLRHVNPEGDTDEYDVVFSWRLLQSIQLATKSNGGRV
;
A
#
# COMPACT_ATOMS: atom_id res chain seq x y z
N MET A 1 -2.54 -23.80 -14.00
CA MET A 1 -2.49 -22.47 -13.36
C MET A 1 -3.19 -21.54 -14.32
N VAL A 2 -4.16 -20.76 -13.84
CA VAL A 2 -4.78 -19.75 -14.71
C VAL A 2 -3.69 -18.74 -15.10
N ASP A 3 -3.74 -18.26 -16.33
CA ASP A 3 -2.77 -17.28 -16.82
C ASP A 3 -3.12 -15.91 -16.20
N ILE A 4 -2.48 -15.59 -15.09
CA ILE A 4 -2.60 -14.31 -14.40
C ILE A 4 -1.52 -13.39 -14.94
N THR A 5 -1.92 -12.24 -15.45
CA THR A 5 -1.01 -11.22 -15.97
C THR A 5 -0.60 -10.22 -14.89
N LEU A 6 0.44 -9.43 -15.17
CA LEU A 6 0.80 -8.25 -14.36
C LEU A 6 -0.42 -7.35 -14.12
N LEU A 7 -1.20 -7.04 -15.16
CA LEU A 7 -2.38 -6.18 -15.05
C LEU A 7 -3.45 -6.81 -14.15
N ASP A 8 -3.66 -8.13 -14.20
CA ASP A 8 -4.59 -8.80 -13.28
C ASP A 8 -4.16 -8.61 -11.83
N TYR A 9 -2.85 -8.66 -11.57
CA TYR A 9 -2.30 -8.45 -10.24
C TYR A 9 -2.41 -7.00 -9.77
N GLU A 10 -2.16 -6.03 -10.67
CA GLU A 10 -2.37 -4.60 -10.38
C GLU A 10 -3.83 -4.30 -10.05
N LEU A 11 -4.78 -4.88 -10.80
CA LEU A 11 -6.20 -4.73 -10.56
C LEU A 11 -6.65 -5.44 -9.27
N TYR A 12 -6.04 -6.58 -8.92
CA TYR A 12 -6.25 -7.19 -7.62
C TYR A 12 -5.83 -6.25 -6.48
N ILE A 13 -4.62 -5.66 -6.55
CA ILE A 13 -4.16 -4.67 -5.57
C ILE A 13 -5.16 -3.51 -5.48
N LEU A 14 -5.53 -2.92 -6.62
CA LEU A 14 -6.47 -1.80 -6.68
C LEU A 14 -7.82 -2.14 -6.03
N TYR A 15 -8.37 -3.33 -6.29
CA TYR A 15 -9.64 -3.76 -5.69
C TYR A 15 -9.54 -3.94 -4.17
N THR A 16 -8.38 -4.32 -3.64
CA THR A 16 -8.19 -4.48 -2.20
C THR A 16 -8.00 -3.16 -1.43
N MET A 17 -7.75 -2.05 -2.12
CA MET A 17 -7.62 -0.71 -1.52
C MET A 17 -9.01 -0.12 -1.23
N ARG A 18 -9.67 -0.57 -0.15
CA ARG A 18 -11.07 -0.22 0.16
C ARG A 18 -11.35 1.29 0.34
N ASP A 19 -10.38 2.05 0.83
CA ASP A 19 -10.50 3.49 1.08
C ASP A 19 -9.81 4.35 0.02
N ALA A 20 -9.42 3.76 -1.12
CA ALA A 20 -8.90 4.54 -2.23
C ALA A 20 -9.97 5.54 -2.72
N PRO A 21 -9.62 6.82 -2.94
CA PRO A 21 -10.58 7.78 -3.44
C PRO A 21 -11.11 7.37 -4.81
N LEU A 22 -12.42 7.47 -5.03
CA LEU A 22 -13.08 7.03 -6.28
C LEU A 22 -12.44 7.63 -7.52
N GLU A 23 -12.03 8.90 -7.48
CA GLU A 23 -11.36 9.57 -8.60
C GLU A 23 -10.00 8.94 -8.97
N HIS A 24 -9.28 8.40 -7.98
CA HIS A 24 -7.99 7.74 -8.18
C HIS A 24 -8.21 6.34 -8.79
N VAL A 25 -9.23 5.63 -8.32
CA VAL A 25 -9.65 4.34 -8.90
C VAL A 25 -10.10 4.52 -10.35
N ASP A 26 -10.96 5.50 -10.63
CA ASP A 26 -11.45 5.79 -11.97
C ASP A 26 -10.31 6.20 -12.93
N ASP A 27 -9.35 7.01 -12.45
CA ASP A 27 -8.16 7.36 -13.23
C ASP A 27 -7.30 6.13 -13.55
N ALA A 28 -7.06 5.26 -12.57
CA ALA A 28 -6.30 4.04 -12.75
C ALA A 28 -6.95 3.09 -13.77
N LEU A 29 -8.26 2.86 -13.67
CA LEU A 29 -9.02 2.03 -14.61
C LEU A 29 -8.98 2.62 -16.03
N ARG A 30 -9.15 3.94 -16.15
CA ARG A 30 -9.07 4.66 -17.43
C ARG A 30 -7.68 4.55 -18.06
N ARG A 31 -6.61 4.71 -17.28
CA ARG A 31 -5.22 4.54 -17.75
C ARG A 31 -4.91 3.11 -18.17
N ALA A 32 -5.47 2.12 -17.47
CA ALA A 32 -5.36 0.71 -17.85
C ALA A 32 -6.27 0.32 -19.04
N GLY A 33 -7.22 1.16 -19.43
CA GLY A 33 -8.15 0.88 -20.52
C GLY A 33 -9.16 -0.23 -20.18
N VAL A 34 -9.53 -0.35 -18.90
CA VAL A 34 -10.45 -1.38 -18.39
C VAL A 34 -11.58 -0.76 -17.60
N ASP A 35 -12.61 -1.56 -17.30
CA ASP A 35 -13.76 -1.15 -16.50
C ASP A 35 -13.81 -1.86 -15.14
N SER A 36 -14.82 -1.52 -14.35
CA SER A 36 -15.05 -2.13 -13.03
C SER A 36 -15.38 -3.62 -13.09
N ALA A 37 -15.93 -4.12 -14.20
CA ALA A 37 -16.19 -5.54 -14.40
C ALA A 37 -14.86 -6.30 -14.54
N ARG A 38 -13.91 -5.76 -15.29
CA ARG A 38 -12.56 -6.32 -15.38
C ARG A 38 -11.81 -6.24 -14.04
N LEU A 39 -11.97 -5.15 -13.30
CA LEU A 39 -11.41 -5.01 -11.95
C LEU A 39 -11.88 -6.16 -11.02
N ALA A 40 -13.21 -6.36 -10.91
CA ALA A 40 -13.79 -7.41 -10.07
C ALA A 40 -13.39 -8.82 -10.54
N HIS A 41 -13.34 -9.05 -11.85
CA HIS A 41 -12.88 -10.32 -12.40
C HIS A 41 -11.43 -10.62 -12.01
N SER A 42 -10.54 -9.63 -12.12
CA SER A 42 -9.11 -9.78 -11.80
C SER A 42 -8.90 -10.06 -10.31
N TYR A 43 -9.66 -9.39 -9.45
CA TYR A 43 -9.68 -9.70 -8.02
C TYR A 43 -10.03 -11.17 -7.77
N CYS A 44 -11.15 -11.66 -8.32
CA CYS A 44 -11.56 -13.06 -8.15
C CYS A 44 -10.50 -14.04 -8.69
N LEU A 45 -9.89 -13.72 -9.83
CA LEU A 45 -8.87 -14.55 -10.45
C LEU A 45 -7.65 -14.75 -9.56
N VAL A 46 -7.13 -13.67 -8.97
CA VAL A 46 -5.95 -13.69 -8.11
C VAL A 46 -6.28 -14.26 -6.73
N ASP A 47 -7.44 -13.91 -6.16
CA ASP A 47 -7.90 -14.39 -4.85
C ASP A 47 -8.09 -15.92 -4.83
N GLN A 48 -8.61 -16.48 -5.92
CA GLN A 48 -8.77 -17.93 -6.08
C GLN A 48 -7.45 -18.72 -6.01
N GLU A 49 -6.32 -18.11 -6.36
CA GLU A 49 -5.03 -18.77 -6.20
C GLU A 49 -4.66 -18.95 -4.73
N ASN A 50 -5.20 -18.12 -3.82
CA ASN A 50 -4.96 -18.20 -2.38
C ASN A 50 -3.45 -18.22 -2.05
N PHE A 51 -2.71 -17.24 -2.60
CA PHE A 51 -1.26 -17.14 -2.46
C PHE A 51 -0.79 -17.12 -1.01
N ALA A 52 -1.61 -16.63 -0.07
CA ALA A 52 -1.28 -16.56 1.36
C ALA A 52 -0.83 -17.90 1.96
N VAL A 53 -1.37 -19.02 1.46
CA VAL A 53 -1.05 -20.36 1.97
C VAL A 53 -0.17 -21.19 1.03
N ARG A 54 0.31 -20.63 -0.08
CA ARG A 54 1.11 -21.37 -1.07
C ARG A 54 2.61 -21.33 -0.78
N PRO A 55 3.28 -22.49 -0.67
CA PRO A 55 4.74 -22.57 -0.54
C PRO A 55 5.50 -22.04 -1.76
N THR A 56 4.86 -21.92 -2.93
CA THR A 56 5.47 -21.44 -4.17
C THR A 56 5.11 -19.98 -4.47
N ALA A 57 4.40 -19.30 -3.57
CA ALA A 57 3.84 -17.96 -3.81
C ALA A 57 4.90 -16.94 -4.23
N PHE A 58 6.10 -16.98 -3.63
CA PHE A 58 7.16 -16.02 -3.95
C PHE A 58 7.61 -16.14 -5.42
N GLU A 59 7.81 -17.36 -5.90
CA GLU A 59 8.19 -17.62 -7.30
C GLU A 59 7.02 -17.45 -8.27
N GLU A 60 5.80 -17.81 -7.88
CA GLU A 60 4.60 -17.63 -8.71
C GLU A 60 4.29 -16.15 -8.94
N LYS A 61 4.33 -15.31 -7.90
CA LYS A 61 4.14 -13.86 -8.04
C LYS A 61 5.25 -13.22 -8.85
N THR A 62 6.50 -13.67 -8.70
CA THR A 62 7.60 -13.20 -9.55
C THR A 62 7.32 -13.50 -11.03
N ARG A 63 6.78 -14.67 -11.36
CA ARG A 63 6.42 -15.00 -12.75
C ARG A 63 5.29 -14.10 -13.29
N ILE A 64 4.29 -13.79 -12.46
CA ILE A 64 3.15 -12.94 -12.81
C ILE A 64 3.60 -11.49 -13.05
N LEU A 65 4.43 -10.96 -12.14
CA LEU A 65 4.90 -9.58 -12.16
C LEU A 65 6.04 -9.34 -13.17
N GLY A 66 6.67 -10.40 -13.64
CA GLY A 66 7.81 -10.33 -14.55
C GLY A 66 9.14 -10.17 -13.83
N PRO A 67 10.22 -9.81 -14.55
CA PRO A 67 11.54 -9.68 -13.96
C PRO A 67 11.58 -8.59 -12.87
N PRO A 68 12.12 -8.88 -11.68
CA PRO A 68 12.29 -7.86 -10.66
C PRO A 68 13.30 -6.79 -11.11
N VAL A 69 13.05 -5.54 -10.75
CA VAL A 69 14.00 -4.43 -10.98
C VAL A 69 15.08 -4.37 -9.91
N ALA A 70 14.84 -4.97 -8.75
CA ALA A 70 15.82 -5.17 -7.69
C ALA A 70 15.53 -6.46 -6.94
N GLU A 71 16.59 -7.13 -6.50
CA GLU A 71 16.53 -8.30 -5.61
C GLU A 71 17.50 -8.11 -4.45
N GLY A 72 17.15 -8.63 -3.29
CA GLY A 72 18.04 -8.55 -2.14
C GLY A 72 17.54 -9.35 -0.96
N VAL A 73 18.18 -9.10 0.17
CA VAL A 73 17.83 -9.69 1.46
C VAL A 73 17.69 -8.56 2.48
N ARG A 74 16.67 -8.65 3.33
CA ARG A 74 16.38 -7.68 4.39
C ARG A 74 16.23 -8.40 5.72
N GLU A 75 16.65 -7.75 6.79
CA GLU A 75 16.31 -8.19 8.13
C GLU A 75 15.05 -7.47 8.59
N ILE A 76 14.01 -8.23 8.91
CA ILE A 76 12.74 -7.70 9.39
C ILE A 76 12.30 -8.48 10.61
N HIS A 77 12.13 -7.79 11.73
CA HIS A 77 11.85 -8.40 13.04
C HIS A 77 12.78 -9.57 13.40
N GLY A 78 14.08 -9.43 13.10
CA GLY A 78 15.10 -10.47 13.35
C GLY A 78 15.03 -11.68 12.42
N ARG A 79 14.29 -11.59 11.31
CA ARG A 79 14.21 -12.62 10.27
C ARG A 79 14.86 -12.13 8.99
N THR A 80 15.66 -12.98 8.38
CA THR A 80 16.25 -12.75 7.06
C THR A 80 15.22 -13.11 5.98
N CYS A 81 14.72 -12.10 5.27
CA CYS A 81 13.69 -12.22 4.24
C CYS A 81 14.27 -11.85 2.87
N PRO A 82 14.26 -12.76 1.86
CA PRO A 82 14.49 -12.34 0.48
C PRO A 82 13.41 -11.33 0.07
N VAL A 83 13.80 -10.33 -0.69
CA VAL A 83 12.91 -9.31 -1.23
C VAL A 83 13.12 -9.18 -2.73
N ARG A 84 12.03 -9.06 -3.48
CA ARG A 84 12.02 -8.73 -4.90
C ARG A 84 11.12 -7.52 -5.11
N SER A 85 11.62 -6.54 -5.85
CA SER A 85 10.92 -5.28 -6.13
C SER A 85 10.49 -5.22 -7.58
N PHE A 86 9.24 -4.85 -7.84
CA PHE A 86 8.63 -4.86 -9.16
C PHE A 86 8.02 -3.50 -9.51
N ARG A 87 8.03 -3.18 -10.81
CA ARG A 87 7.34 -2.00 -11.34
C ARG A 87 5.87 -2.32 -11.54
N LEU A 88 5.00 -1.43 -11.09
CA LEU A 88 3.57 -1.47 -11.40
C LEU A 88 3.21 -0.26 -12.26
N PRO A 89 2.89 -0.42 -13.56
CA PRO A 89 2.42 0.66 -14.43
C PRO A 89 1.32 1.58 -13.87
N LEU A 90 0.43 1.09 -13.00
CA LEU A 90 -0.58 1.92 -12.34
C LEU A 90 0.04 2.87 -11.30
N TRP A 91 1.10 2.46 -10.60
CA TRP A 91 1.79 3.20 -9.55
C TRP A 91 3.26 3.49 -9.91
N GLN A 92 3.48 4.31 -10.96
CA GLN A 92 4.80 4.52 -11.57
C GLN A 92 5.87 5.08 -10.61
N GLU A 93 5.46 5.82 -9.59
CA GLU A 93 6.38 6.41 -8.59
C GLU A 93 6.82 5.41 -7.50
N PHE A 94 6.24 4.21 -7.49
CA PHE A 94 6.46 3.22 -6.46
C PHE A 94 6.89 1.88 -7.08
N LEU A 95 7.46 1.04 -6.21
CA LEU A 95 7.69 -0.36 -6.47
C LEU A 95 6.78 -1.18 -5.56
N LEU A 96 6.38 -2.35 -6.03
CA LEU A 96 5.84 -3.38 -5.16
C LEU A 96 6.99 -4.25 -4.66
N ASP A 97 7.25 -4.22 -3.36
CA ASP A 97 8.18 -5.13 -2.72
C ASP A 97 7.42 -6.37 -2.23
N ILE A 98 7.87 -7.54 -2.67
CA ILE A 98 7.41 -8.83 -2.15
C ILE A 98 8.50 -9.40 -1.25
N TYR A 99 8.15 -9.71 -0.01
CA TYR A 99 9.03 -10.32 0.96
C TYR A 99 8.70 -11.81 1.07
N GLY A 100 9.68 -12.65 0.79
CA GLY A 100 9.57 -14.10 0.92
C GLY A 100 10.00 -14.61 2.29
N ASN A 101 9.59 -15.84 2.59
CA ASN A 101 10.15 -16.69 3.63
C ASN A 101 11.10 -17.73 3.01
N PRO A 102 12.01 -18.33 3.79
CA PRO A 102 12.87 -19.41 3.32
C PRO A 102 12.12 -20.65 2.77
N ASP A 103 10.84 -20.82 3.13
CA ASP A 103 9.98 -21.91 2.64
C ASP A 103 9.24 -21.58 1.33
N GLY A 104 9.54 -20.43 0.72
CA GLY A 104 8.97 -19.95 -0.54
C GLY A 104 7.60 -19.27 -0.44
N ARG A 105 7.04 -19.18 0.78
CA ARG A 105 5.83 -18.39 1.05
C ARG A 105 6.12 -16.90 0.98
N VAL A 106 5.08 -16.11 0.74
CA VAL A 106 5.14 -14.66 0.91
C VAL A 106 4.81 -14.31 2.35
N TRP A 107 5.66 -13.48 2.96
CA TRP A 107 5.50 -12.99 4.32
C TRP A 107 4.81 -11.62 4.37
N ASP A 108 5.18 -10.71 3.47
CA ASP A 108 4.65 -9.35 3.40
C ASP A 108 4.74 -8.82 1.98
N GLU A 109 3.87 -7.87 1.65
CA GLU A 109 3.82 -7.18 0.37
C GLU A 109 3.42 -5.73 0.60
N ARG A 110 4.20 -4.80 0.05
CA ARG A 110 4.01 -3.38 0.30
C ARG A 110 4.62 -2.51 -0.78
N PHE A 111 4.10 -1.31 -0.90
CA PHE A 111 4.72 -0.28 -1.72
C PHE A 111 5.98 0.27 -1.05
N SER A 112 6.99 0.54 -1.88
CA SER A 112 8.14 1.36 -1.54
C SER A 112 8.36 2.42 -2.61
N ARG A 113 9.03 3.53 -2.26
CA ARG A 113 9.35 4.58 -3.22
C ARG A 113 10.33 4.06 -4.27
N ALA A 114 10.02 4.25 -5.55
CA ALA A 114 10.99 3.93 -6.60
C ALA A 114 12.22 4.85 -6.46
N PRO A 115 13.45 4.34 -6.63
CA PRO A 115 14.67 5.07 -6.28
C PRO A 115 14.93 6.34 -7.10
N GLU A 116 14.32 6.46 -8.28
CA GLU A 116 14.37 7.66 -9.12
C GLU A 116 13.30 8.71 -8.79
N HIS A 117 12.38 8.39 -7.87
CA HIS A 117 11.35 9.30 -7.38
C HIS A 117 11.63 9.71 -5.94
N THR A 118 11.27 10.94 -5.60
CA THR A 118 11.37 11.47 -4.23
C THR A 118 9.98 11.64 -3.65
N ALA A 119 9.84 11.44 -2.33
CA ALA A 119 8.63 11.80 -1.63
C ALA A 119 8.30 13.30 -1.87
N PRO A 120 7.01 13.68 -1.95
CA PRO A 120 6.63 15.08 -2.06
C PRO A 120 7.07 15.85 -0.80
N ASP A 121 7.59 17.07 -1.01
CA ASP A 121 7.97 17.96 0.09
C ASP A 121 6.73 18.65 0.66
N VAL A 122 6.11 17.97 1.61
CA VAL A 122 4.88 18.42 2.28
C VAL A 122 5.22 18.91 3.69
N SER A 123 4.79 20.13 4.01
CA SER A 123 5.09 20.75 5.31
C SER A 123 4.08 20.42 6.40
N GLU A 124 2.82 20.21 6.02
CA GLU A 124 1.68 20.01 6.92
C GLU A 124 0.95 18.71 6.56
N PRO A 125 0.51 17.89 7.52
CA PRO A 125 -0.22 16.66 7.22
C PRO A 125 -1.47 16.88 6.35
N ALA A 126 -2.17 18.00 6.51
CA ALA A 126 -3.35 18.35 5.72
C ALA A 126 -3.11 18.46 4.20
N ASP A 127 -1.85 18.64 3.80
CA ASP A 127 -1.44 18.75 2.41
C ASP A 127 -1.06 17.40 1.79
N LEU A 128 -1.00 16.32 2.59
CA LEU A 128 -0.82 14.97 2.06
C LEU A 128 -1.99 14.60 1.13
N ARG A 129 -1.68 13.85 0.08
CA ARG A 129 -2.66 13.41 -0.92
C ARG A 129 -2.69 11.88 -0.98
N PRO A 130 -3.86 11.27 -1.16
CA PRO A 130 -3.95 9.84 -1.44
C PRO A 130 -2.97 9.41 -2.54
N TRP A 131 -2.35 8.26 -2.32
CA TRP A 131 -1.34 7.66 -3.20
C TRP A 131 -0.08 8.50 -3.43
N SER A 132 0.17 9.57 -2.66
CA SER A 132 1.37 10.39 -2.82
C SER A 132 2.54 9.96 -1.94
N VAL A 133 2.29 9.25 -0.84
CA VAL A 133 3.31 8.86 0.16
C VAL A 133 3.07 7.46 0.73
N ILE A 134 4.15 6.81 1.17
CA ILE A 134 4.08 5.57 1.98
C ILE A 134 4.12 5.87 3.48
N LYS A 135 3.67 4.92 4.31
CA LYS A 135 3.62 5.01 5.78
C LYS A 135 4.96 5.44 6.38
N GLU A 136 6.05 4.85 5.92
CA GLU A 136 7.41 5.14 6.39
C GLU A 136 7.85 6.58 6.08
N GLU A 137 7.40 7.16 4.96
CA GLU A 137 7.67 8.57 4.60
C GLU A 137 6.92 9.53 5.52
N VAL A 138 5.66 9.20 5.87
CA VAL A 138 4.85 9.97 6.83
C VAL A 138 5.50 9.93 8.21
N GLU A 139 5.88 8.73 8.69
CA GLU A 139 6.53 8.57 10.00
C GLU A 139 7.85 9.32 10.09
N ALA A 140 8.66 9.29 9.02
CA ALA A 140 9.91 10.02 8.96
C ALA A 140 9.72 11.55 9.00
N ARG A 141 8.62 12.06 8.43
CA ARG A 141 8.37 13.49 8.27
C ARG A 141 7.60 14.13 9.42
N PHE A 142 6.62 13.42 9.99
CA PHE A 142 5.68 13.96 10.97
C PHE A 142 5.77 13.28 12.33
N GLY A 143 6.58 12.23 12.45
CA GLY A 143 6.72 11.44 13.66
C GLY A 143 5.85 10.19 13.63
N ARG A 144 6.00 9.37 14.67
CA ARG A 144 5.39 8.04 14.76
C ARG A 144 3.87 8.10 14.69
N LEU A 145 3.29 7.21 13.90
CA LEU A 145 1.86 6.97 13.85
C LEU A 145 1.42 6.09 15.04
N GLU A 146 0.31 6.47 15.67
CA GLU A 146 -0.35 5.69 16.71
C GLU A 146 -1.29 4.70 16.02
N GLU A 147 -0.93 3.42 16.02
CA GLU A 147 -1.75 2.38 15.38
C GLU A 147 -3.06 2.18 16.16
N GLU A 148 -4.19 2.31 15.48
CA GLU A 148 -5.51 2.16 16.11
C GLU A 148 -6.12 0.80 15.78
N GLU A 149 -6.29 0.52 14.48
CA GLU A 149 -6.92 -0.70 14.00
C GLU A 149 -6.10 -1.29 12.83
N LEU A 150 -5.66 -2.53 13.02
CA LEU A 150 -4.91 -3.28 12.02
C LEU A 150 -5.83 -4.36 11.45
N TRP A 151 -6.47 -4.09 10.31
CA TRP A 151 -7.25 -5.08 9.55
C TRP A 151 -6.64 -5.27 8.17
N PRO A 152 -5.66 -6.17 8.00
CA PRO A 152 -5.01 -6.38 6.70
C PRO A 152 -6.04 -6.62 5.57
N PRO A 153 -5.89 -5.98 4.39
CA PRO A 153 -4.73 -5.20 3.93
C PRO A 153 -4.77 -3.68 4.26
N TYR A 154 -5.62 -3.24 5.18
CA TYR A 154 -5.78 -1.84 5.58
C TYR A 154 -5.34 -1.60 7.04
N GLU A 155 -4.66 -0.48 7.27
CA GLU A 155 -4.15 -0.07 8.57
C GLU A 155 -4.67 1.35 8.83
N SER A 156 -5.47 1.54 9.89
CA SER A 156 -5.83 2.87 10.38
C SER A 156 -4.85 3.28 11.48
N SER A 157 -4.48 4.55 11.49
CA SER A 157 -3.58 5.10 12.48
C SER A 157 -3.89 6.57 12.72
N THR A 158 -3.57 7.02 13.92
CA THR A 158 -3.68 8.43 14.31
C THR A 158 -2.33 9.11 14.18
N LEU A 159 -2.32 10.27 13.55
CA LEU A 159 -1.16 11.16 13.45
C LEU A 159 -1.41 12.42 14.29
N ARG A 160 -0.54 12.68 15.26
CA ARG A 160 -0.54 13.91 16.04
C ARG A 160 0.50 14.88 15.48
N HIS A 161 0.10 16.11 15.20
CA HIS A 161 0.98 17.14 14.66
C HIS A 161 0.81 18.45 15.42
N VAL A 162 1.91 19.11 15.79
CA VAL A 162 1.87 20.45 16.39
C VAL A 162 1.90 21.47 15.26
N ASN A 163 0.80 22.19 15.08
CA ASN A 163 0.64 23.16 14.02
C ASN A 163 1.47 24.44 14.28
N PRO A 164 1.58 25.36 13.29
CA PRO A 164 2.36 26.59 13.45
C PRO A 164 1.88 27.54 14.57
N GLU A 165 0.63 27.41 15.00
CA GLU A 165 0.06 28.19 16.12
C GLU A 165 0.41 27.58 17.49
N GLY A 166 0.95 26.37 17.51
CA GLY A 166 1.36 25.63 18.71
C GLY A 166 0.29 24.68 19.24
N ASP A 167 -0.87 24.58 18.58
CA ASP A 167 -1.92 23.63 18.92
C ASP A 167 -1.61 22.25 18.32
N THR A 168 -2.09 21.19 18.98
CA THR A 168 -1.97 19.82 18.45
C THR A 168 -3.21 19.45 17.64
N ASP A 169 -3.00 19.26 16.35
CA ASP A 169 -3.95 18.65 15.43
C ASP A 169 -3.80 17.13 15.46
N GLU A 170 -4.91 16.43 15.36
CA GLU A 170 -4.98 14.98 15.31
C GLU A 170 -5.61 14.59 13.96
N TYR A 171 -5.01 13.64 13.26
CA TYR A 171 -5.46 13.20 11.93
C TYR A 171 -5.69 11.69 11.93
N ASP A 172 -6.83 11.29 11.37
CA ASP A 172 -7.12 9.91 11.04
C ASP A 172 -6.46 9.61 9.68
N VAL A 173 -5.55 8.64 9.66
CA VAL A 173 -4.76 8.28 8.47
C VAL A 173 -4.97 6.81 8.15
N VAL A 174 -5.32 6.52 6.90
CA VAL A 174 -5.55 5.16 6.42
C VAL A 174 -4.52 4.79 5.38
N PHE A 175 -3.89 3.64 5.57
CA PHE A 175 -2.96 3.04 4.62
C PHE A 175 -3.49 1.70 4.12
N SER A 176 -3.15 1.37 2.87
CA SER A 176 -3.28 0.02 2.35
C SER A 176 -2.04 -0.31 1.54
N TRP A 177 -1.48 -1.51 1.72
CA TRP A 177 -0.18 -1.87 1.13
C TRP A 177 0.94 -0.87 1.50
N ARG A 178 0.84 -0.23 2.69
CA ARG A 178 1.67 0.89 3.14
C ARG A 178 1.53 2.20 2.36
N LEU A 179 0.66 2.26 1.35
CA LEU A 179 0.38 3.47 0.57
C LEU A 179 -0.80 4.25 1.19
N LEU A 180 -0.66 5.57 1.32
CA LEU A 180 -1.70 6.44 1.87
C LEU A 180 -2.99 6.37 1.05
N GLN A 181 -4.13 6.07 1.67
CA GLN A 181 -5.45 6.02 1.03
C GLN A 181 -6.28 7.26 1.38
N SER A 182 -6.26 7.67 2.65
CA SER A 182 -6.94 8.88 3.09
C SER A 182 -6.26 9.49 4.31
N ILE A 183 -6.44 10.80 4.45
CA ILE A 183 -6.09 11.55 5.66
C ILE A 183 -7.21 12.55 5.93
N GLN A 184 -7.66 12.62 7.18
CA GLN A 184 -8.72 13.52 7.62
C GLN A 184 -8.35 14.11 8.97
N LEU A 185 -8.62 15.40 9.18
CA LEU A 185 -8.50 16.00 10.51
C LEU A 185 -9.55 15.35 11.41
N ALA A 186 -9.11 14.71 12.49
CA ALA A 186 -9.99 14.08 13.45
C ALA A 186 -10.89 15.16 14.06
N THR A 187 -12.20 15.06 13.83
CA THR A 187 -13.13 15.91 14.54
C THR A 187 -13.09 15.52 16.01
N LYS A 188 -12.76 16.47 16.90
CA LYS A 188 -12.88 16.27 18.35
C LYS A 188 -14.26 15.69 18.63
N SER A 189 -14.30 14.40 18.96
CA SER A 189 -15.52 13.75 19.43
C SER A 189 -15.94 14.54 20.66
N ASN A 190 -17.03 15.29 20.55
CA ASN A 190 -17.61 16.00 21.67
C ASN A 190 -18.03 14.90 22.65
N GLY A 191 -17.18 14.63 23.65
CA GLY A 191 -17.39 13.64 24.69
C GLY A 191 -18.65 13.99 25.47
N GLY A 192 -19.79 13.58 24.92
CA GLY A 192 -21.09 13.58 25.56
C GLY A 192 -21.04 12.59 26.71
N ARG A 193 -20.66 13.11 27.87
CA ARG A 193 -20.85 12.48 29.16
C ARG A 193 -22.36 12.36 29.40
N VAL A 194 -22.88 11.14 29.42
CA VAL A 194 -24.09 10.78 30.15
C VAL A 194 -23.82 9.47 30.88
#